data_AF-A0A2N2LVZ3-F1
#
_entry.id   AF-A0A2N2LVZ3-F1
#
_cell.length_a   1.000
_cell.length_b   1.000
_cell.length_c   1.000
_cell.angle_alpha   90.00
_cell.angle_beta   90.00
_cell.angle_gamma   90.00
#
_symmetry.space_group_name_H-M   'P 1'
#
loop_
_entity.id
_entity.type
_entity.pdbx_description
1 polymer ?
#
loop_
_entity_poly.entity_id
_entity_poly.type
_entity_poly.pdbx_seq_one_letter_code
_entity_poly.pdbx_strand_id
1 'polypeptide(L)'
;MNETESKPDDTTIPSGSESVPSDTQNSKATKAVEPGLKNAWKQVENIGQALGDALQGRGNVVMVRVNDEALNYLDMLVEAEIVKSRSEAAALLINEGVQANQELFGKIGQVTEQINALRQHLRETVKEHNLE
;
A
#
# COMPACT_ATOMS: atom_id res chain seq x y z
N MET A 1 -35.91 -33.83 14.81
CA MET A 1 -35.74 -35.17 14.22
C MET A 1 -36.44 -35.18 12.86
N ASN A 2 -35.70 -35.41 11.79
CA ASN A 2 -36.06 -36.33 10.72
C ASN A 2 -34.81 -36.56 9.86
N GLU A 3 -34.42 -37.82 9.81
CA GLU A 3 -33.32 -38.40 9.04
C GLU A 3 -33.66 -38.41 7.54
N THR A 4 -32.66 -38.34 6.66
CA THR A 4 -32.37 -39.44 5.71
C THR A 4 -31.15 -39.11 4.84
N GLU A 5 -30.36 -40.14 4.70
CA GLU A 5 -29.03 -40.33 4.12
C GLU A 5 -29.17 -40.78 2.66
N SER A 6 -28.24 -40.41 1.77
CA SER A 6 -27.84 -41.23 0.58
C SER A 6 -26.77 -40.55 -0.29
N LYS A 7 -25.53 -41.06 -0.18
CA LYS A 7 -24.58 -41.27 -1.29
C LYS A 7 -24.86 -42.68 -1.88
N PRO A 8 -24.40 -43.13 -3.07
CA PRO A 8 -23.01 -43.08 -3.57
C PRO A 8 -22.87 -43.06 -5.13
N ASP A 9 -21.73 -43.59 -5.65
CA ASP A 9 -21.28 -43.85 -7.05
C ASP A 9 -20.46 -42.72 -7.70
N ASP A 10 -19.13 -42.78 -7.83
CA ASP A 10 -18.24 -43.76 -8.51
C ASP A 10 -18.63 -44.01 -9.97
N THR A 11 -17.87 -43.40 -10.88
CA THR A 11 -17.74 -43.87 -12.26
C THR A 11 -16.33 -43.57 -12.74
N THR A 12 -15.50 -44.59 -12.59
CA THR A 12 -14.25 -44.78 -13.32
C THR A 12 -14.56 -45.29 -14.73
N ILE A 13 -14.07 -44.65 -15.79
CA ILE A 13 -13.92 -45.23 -17.15
C ILE A 13 -12.58 -44.77 -17.77
N PRO A 14 -11.88 -45.63 -18.55
CA PRO A 14 -10.42 -45.73 -18.56
C PRO A 14 -9.71 -45.31 -19.87
N SER A 15 -8.37 -45.27 -19.78
CA SER A 15 -7.32 -45.72 -20.74
C SER A 15 -7.29 -45.26 -22.21
N GLY A 16 -6.09 -44.79 -22.60
CA GLY A 16 -5.51 -44.83 -23.96
C GLY A 16 -5.36 -43.45 -24.60
N SER A 17 -4.24 -43.04 -25.19
CA SER A 17 -2.95 -43.66 -25.49
C SER A 17 -2.04 -42.61 -26.15
N GLU A 18 -0.72 -42.74 -25.95
CA GLU A 18 0.36 -42.25 -26.84
C GLU A 18 0.61 -40.72 -26.90
N SER A 19 1.84 -40.19 -26.98
CA SER A 19 3.18 -40.74 -27.15
C SER A 19 4.23 -39.63 -26.94
N VAL A 20 5.32 -39.98 -26.25
CA VAL A 20 6.74 -39.52 -26.28
C VAL A 20 7.10 -38.31 -27.15
N PRO A 21 7.94 -37.37 -26.63
CA PRO A 21 9.29 -37.21 -27.21
C PRO A 21 10.39 -37.14 -26.12
N SER A 22 11.30 -38.12 -26.09
CA SER A 22 12.70 -38.04 -26.55
C SER A 22 13.60 -37.11 -25.74
N ASP A 23 14.29 -37.70 -24.76
CA ASP A 23 15.52 -37.19 -24.18
C ASP A 23 16.71 -37.33 -25.14
N THR A 24 17.64 -36.38 -24.97
CA THR A 24 19.08 -36.46 -25.28
C THR A 24 19.55 -35.79 -26.57
N GLN A 25 19.76 -34.48 -26.47
CA GLN A 25 20.80 -33.78 -27.23
C GLN A 25 22.10 -33.76 -26.41
N ASN A 26 23.15 -34.35 -26.96
CA ASN A 26 24.53 -34.16 -26.53
C ASN A 26 25.07 -32.88 -27.17
N SER A 27 25.36 -31.86 -26.37
CA SER A 27 26.29 -30.80 -26.77
C SER A 27 27.02 -30.21 -25.58
N LYS A 28 28.29 -30.59 -25.51
CA LYS A 28 29.39 -30.02 -24.74
C LYS A 28 29.53 -28.52 -25.05
N ALA A 29 29.26 -27.65 -24.08
CA ALA A 29 29.70 -26.25 -24.11
C ALA A 29 29.96 -25.75 -22.67
N THR A 30 31.23 -25.44 -22.43
CA THR A 30 31.75 -24.64 -21.33
C THR A 30 30.97 -23.33 -21.14
N LYS A 31 30.57 -23.01 -19.91
CA LYS A 31 30.81 -21.68 -19.28
C LYS A 31 30.33 -21.65 -17.83
N ALA A 32 31.10 -20.92 -17.02
CA ALA A 32 30.93 -20.71 -15.60
C ALA A 32 29.48 -20.34 -15.23
N VAL A 33 28.92 -21.06 -14.26
CA VAL A 33 27.68 -20.68 -13.59
C VAL A 33 28.01 -19.47 -12.73
N GLU A 34 27.61 -18.31 -13.23
CA GLU A 34 27.92 -17.01 -12.65
C GLU A 34 27.41 -16.90 -11.20
N PRO A 35 28.25 -16.45 -10.25
CA PRO A 35 27.80 -16.09 -8.91
C PRO A 35 26.82 -14.89 -8.90
N GLY A 36 26.56 -14.27 -10.06
CA GLY A 36 25.69 -13.10 -10.22
C GLY A 36 24.20 -13.37 -10.06
N LEU A 37 23.70 -14.56 -10.45
CA LEU A 37 22.25 -14.81 -10.44
C LEU A 37 21.69 -14.93 -9.02
N LYS A 38 22.42 -15.59 -8.10
CA LYS A 38 22.00 -15.71 -6.68
C LYS A 38 22.00 -14.37 -5.94
N ASN A 39 22.89 -13.45 -6.35
CA ASN A 39 22.94 -12.11 -5.79
C ASN A 39 21.81 -11.22 -6.31
N ALA A 40 21.41 -11.40 -7.58
CA ALA A 40 20.25 -10.71 -8.15
C ALA A 40 18.94 -11.11 -7.44
N TRP A 41 18.73 -12.39 -7.14
CA TRP A 41 17.54 -12.84 -6.39
C TRP A 41 17.47 -12.25 -4.97
N LYS A 42 18.60 -12.20 -4.25
CA LYS A 42 18.68 -11.55 -2.93
C LYS A 42 18.46 -10.04 -2.99
N GLN A 43 18.86 -9.39 -4.09
CA GLN A 43 18.67 -7.96 -4.26
C GLN A 43 17.20 -7.61 -4.54
N VAL A 44 16.48 -8.45 -5.28
CA VAL A 44 15.03 -8.31 -5.46
C VAL A 44 14.29 -8.50 -4.13
N GLU A 45 14.70 -9.46 -3.31
CA GLU A 45 14.13 -9.69 -1.98
C GLU A 45 14.38 -8.51 -1.02
N ASN A 46 15.60 -7.95 -1.03
CA ASN A 46 15.95 -6.77 -0.25
C ASN A 46 15.22 -5.49 -0.72
N ILE A 47 14.98 -5.34 -2.03
CA ILE A 47 14.17 -4.23 -2.56
C ILE A 47 12.70 -4.42 -2.18
N GLY A 48 12.19 -5.66 -2.22
CA GLY A 48 10.84 -6.00 -1.76
C GLY A 48 10.63 -5.68 -0.27
N GLN A 49 11.63 -6.01 0.57
CA GLN A 49 11.61 -5.66 2.00
C GLN A 49 11.77 -4.16 2.23
N ALA A 50 12.68 -3.48 1.53
CA ALA A 50 12.85 -2.03 1.70
C ALA A 50 11.63 -1.23 1.22
N LEU A 51 10.95 -1.69 0.15
CA LEU A 51 9.69 -1.10 -0.31
C LEU A 51 8.54 -1.42 0.66
N GLY A 52 8.50 -2.65 1.18
CA GLY A 52 7.56 -3.05 2.23
C GLY A 52 7.70 -2.20 3.50
N ASP A 53 8.93 -1.99 3.96
CA ASP A 53 9.27 -1.18 5.14
C ASP A 53 9.04 0.33 4.89
N ALA A 54 9.28 0.82 3.67
CA ALA A 54 9.01 2.21 3.30
C ALA A 54 7.50 2.52 3.22
N LEU A 55 6.66 1.55 2.82
CA LEU A 55 5.21 1.67 2.87
C LEU A 55 4.65 1.42 4.29
N GLN A 56 5.28 0.56 5.09
CA GLN A 56 4.85 0.28 6.47
C GLN A 56 5.30 1.34 7.48
N GLY A 57 6.32 2.13 7.13
CA GLY A 57 6.93 3.10 8.02
C GLY A 57 6.25 4.47 8.03
N ARG A 58 5.24 4.62 8.91
CA ARG A 58 4.66 5.91 9.41
C ARG A 58 3.41 6.45 8.68
N GLY A 59 2.42 5.60 8.41
CA GLY A 59 1.07 6.10 8.17
C GLY A 59 0.44 6.65 9.45
N ASN A 60 0.06 7.93 9.47
CA ASN A 60 -0.79 8.47 10.54
C ASN A 60 -2.22 7.93 10.34
N VAL A 61 -2.80 7.30 11.36
CA VAL A 61 -4.16 6.78 11.30
C VAL A 61 -5.10 7.73 12.02
N VAL A 62 -6.15 8.17 11.32
CA VAL A 62 -7.22 8.99 11.88
C VAL A 62 -8.52 8.22 11.75
N MET A 63 -9.24 8.05 12.85
CA MET A 63 -10.60 7.50 12.84
C MET A 63 -11.59 8.65 12.66
N VAL A 64 -12.39 8.61 11.59
CA VAL A 64 -13.34 9.68 11.25
C VAL A 64 -14.76 9.10 11.16
N ARG A 65 -15.75 9.87 11.63
CA ARG A 65 -17.15 9.55 11.40
C ARG A 65 -17.56 10.09 10.03
N VAL A 66 -18.16 9.23 9.21
CA VAL A 66 -18.69 9.59 7.88
C VAL A 66 -20.20 9.39 7.86
N ASN A 67 -20.91 10.15 7.02
CA ASN A 67 -22.32 9.91 6.76
C ASN A 67 -22.50 8.78 5.74
N ASP A 68 -23.73 8.29 5.60
CA ASP A 68 -24.05 7.16 4.71
C ASP A 68 -23.74 7.47 3.24
N GLU A 69 -23.95 8.72 2.83
CA GLU A 69 -23.64 9.18 1.48
C GLU A 69 -22.14 9.14 1.16
N ALA A 70 -21.29 9.68 2.04
CA ALA A 70 -19.84 9.60 1.86
C ALA A 70 -19.36 8.15 1.89
N LEU A 71 -19.91 7.32 2.78
CA LEU A 71 -19.58 5.90 2.83
C LEU A 71 -19.88 5.21 1.50
N ASN A 72 -21.04 5.49 0.90
CA ASN A 72 -21.41 4.96 -0.42
C ASN A 72 -20.45 5.41 -1.53
N TYR A 73 -19.99 6.67 -1.53
CA TYR A 73 -18.96 7.11 -2.48
C TYR A 73 -17.62 6.38 -2.31
N LEU A 74 -17.19 6.14 -1.06
CA LEU A 74 -15.99 5.36 -0.79
C LEU A 74 -16.14 3.92 -1.29
N ASP A 75 -17.31 3.32 -1.12
CA ASP A 75 -17.62 1.97 -1.60
C ASP A 75 -17.58 1.89 -3.12
N MET A 76 -18.21 2.84 -3.83
CA MET A 76 -18.17 2.87 -5.29
C MET A 76 -16.73 2.94 -5.84
N LEU A 77 -15.83 3.66 -5.17
CA LEU A 77 -14.42 3.72 -5.58
C LEU A 77 -13.70 2.38 -5.42
N VAL A 78 -14.05 1.62 -4.38
CA VAL A 78 -13.49 0.27 -4.15
C VAL A 78 -14.10 -0.73 -5.14
N GLU A 79 -15.41 -0.70 -5.34
CA GLU A 79 -16.14 -1.57 -6.27
C GLU A 79 -15.72 -1.35 -7.73
N ALA A 80 -15.38 -0.12 -8.10
CA ALA A 80 -14.85 0.23 -9.41
C ALA A 80 -13.35 -0.10 -9.57
N GLU A 81 -12.73 -0.76 -8.58
CA GLU A 81 -11.31 -1.14 -8.57
C GLU A 81 -10.33 0.05 -8.73
N ILE A 82 -10.77 1.28 -8.46
CA ILE A 82 -9.92 2.47 -8.50
C ILE A 82 -8.92 2.45 -7.35
N VAL A 83 -9.33 1.89 -6.20
CA VAL A 83 -8.56 1.76 -4.98
C VAL A 83 -8.82 0.41 -4.33
N LYS A 84 -7.90 -0.07 -3.49
CA LYS A 84 -7.97 -1.42 -2.89
C LYS A 84 -8.73 -1.45 -1.57
N SER A 85 -9.01 -0.29 -0.96
CA SER A 85 -9.70 -0.20 0.33
C SER A 85 -10.40 1.14 0.52
N ARG A 86 -11.40 1.17 1.41
CA ARG A 86 -12.10 2.42 1.80
C ARG A 86 -11.16 3.46 2.42
N SER A 87 -10.15 3.02 3.19
CA SER A 87 -9.14 3.92 3.76
C SER A 87 -8.26 4.56 2.69
N GLU A 88 -7.97 3.83 1.61
CA GLU A 88 -7.24 4.36 0.45
C GLU A 88 -8.12 5.32 -0.36
N ALA A 89 -9.41 5.00 -0.54
CA ALA A 89 -10.40 5.91 -1.12
C ALA A 89 -10.45 7.24 -0.35
N ALA A 90 -10.52 7.17 0.98
CA ALA A 90 -10.54 8.36 1.84
C ALA A 90 -9.24 9.15 1.73
N ALA A 91 -8.08 8.48 1.73
CA ALA A 91 -6.79 9.13 1.57
C ALA A 91 -6.67 9.85 0.22
N LEU A 92 -7.14 9.22 -0.86
CA LEU A 92 -7.19 9.83 -2.20
C LEU A 92 -8.05 11.10 -2.17
N LEU A 93 -9.28 11.02 -1.69
CA LEU A 93 -10.20 12.16 -1.65
C LEU A 93 -9.68 13.30 -0.75
N ILE A 94 -9.03 12.98 0.38
CA ILE A 94 -8.40 14.00 1.24
C ILE A 94 -7.26 14.69 0.49
N ASN A 95 -6.42 13.93 -0.21
CA ASN A 95 -5.32 14.51 -0.98
C ASN A 95 -5.82 15.42 -2.11
N GLU A 96 -6.84 14.97 -2.86
CA GLU A 96 -7.48 15.80 -3.89
C GLU A 96 -8.14 17.04 -3.29
N GLY A 97 -8.79 16.92 -2.13
CA GLY A 97 -9.36 18.05 -1.40
C GLY A 97 -8.31 19.06 -0.93
N VAL A 98 -7.14 18.59 -0.48
CA VAL A 98 -6.00 19.46 -0.13
C VAL A 98 -5.44 20.14 -1.37
N GLN A 99 -5.29 19.40 -2.47
CA GLN A 99 -4.80 19.95 -3.74
C GLN A 99 -5.74 21.03 -4.29
N ALA A 100 -7.04 20.79 -4.28
CA ALA A 100 -8.06 21.75 -4.72
C ALA A 100 -8.08 23.03 -3.89
N ASN A 101 -7.66 22.95 -2.61
CA ASN A 101 -7.69 24.07 -1.67
C ASN A 101 -6.28 24.57 -1.29
N GLN A 102 -5.27 24.36 -2.13
CA GLN A 102 -3.87 24.74 -1.84
C GLN A 102 -3.72 26.20 -1.43
N GLU A 103 -4.41 27.13 -2.09
CA GLU A 103 -4.32 28.55 -1.78
C GLU A 103 -4.81 28.85 -0.35
N LEU A 104 -5.90 28.21 0.07
CA LEU A 104 -6.45 28.37 1.42
C LEU A 104 -5.46 27.85 2.46
N PHE A 105 -4.93 26.65 2.27
CA PHE A 105 -3.93 26.08 3.18
C PHE A 105 -2.64 26.90 3.21
N GLY A 106 -2.22 27.47 2.07
CA GLY A 106 -1.10 28.39 2.00
C GLY A 106 -1.31 29.65 2.85
N LYS A 107 -2.48 30.29 2.76
CA LYS A 107 -2.83 31.45 3.59
C LYS A 107 -2.87 31.10 5.08
N ILE A 108 -3.47 29.96 5.44
CA ILE A 108 -3.47 29.46 6.82
C ILE A 108 -2.05 29.26 7.33
N GLY A 109 -1.17 28.67 6.50
CA GLY A 109 0.24 28.47 6.82
C GLY A 109 0.96 29.79 7.11
N GLN A 110 0.84 30.78 6.22
CA GLN A 110 1.46 32.10 6.37
C GLN A 110 1.03 32.79 7.67
N VAL A 111 -0.27 32.81 7.98
CA VAL A 111 -0.76 33.43 9.22
C VAL A 111 -0.26 32.67 10.44
N THR A 112 -0.24 31.34 10.39
CA THR A 112 0.24 30.50 11.50
C THR A 112 1.73 30.76 11.79
N GLU A 113 2.54 30.93 10.75
CA GLU A 113 3.95 31.27 10.86
C GLU A 113 4.17 32.64 11.52
N GLN A 114 3.40 33.65 11.10
CA GLN A 114 3.43 34.98 11.72
C GLN A 114 3.07 34.93 13.22
N ILE A 115 2.04 34.15 13.59
CA ILE A 115 1.66 33.97 14.99
C ILE A 115 2.82 33.32 15.77
N ASN A 116 3.48 32.31 15.20
CA ASN A 116 4.59 31.64 15.86
C ASN A 116 5.80 32.56 16.03
N ALA A 117 6.13 33.37 15.01
CA ALA A 117 7.16 34.39 15.09
C ALA A 117 6.85 35.42 16.19
N LEU A 118 5.60 35.89 16.26
CA LEU A 118 5.18 36.84 17.29
C LEU A 118 5.24 36.23 18.70
N ARG A 119 4.82 34.98 18.86
CA ARG A 119 4.97 34.23 20.13
C ARG A 119 6.42 34.07 20.54
N GLN A 120 7.32 33.86 19.58
CA GLN A 120 8.75 33.74 19.83
C GLN A 120 9.35 35.07 20.27
N HIS A 121 9.06 36.16 19.55
CA HIS A 121 9.49 37.50 19.91
C HIS A 121 9.02 37.90 21.33
N LEU A 122 7.76 37.60 21.67
CA LEU A 122 7.26 37.84 23.03
C LEU A 122 8.09 37.11 24.10
N ARG A 123 8.44 35.83 23.86
CA ARG A 123 9.27 35.05 24.78
C ARG A 123 10.68 35.63 24.92
N GLU A 124 11.23 36.18 23.85
CA GLU A 124 12.54 36.83 23.85
C GLU A 124 12.52 38.14 24.67
N THR A 125 11.55 39.02 24.43
CA THR A 125 11.40 40.26 25.21
C THR A 125 11.24 40.00 26.71
N VAL A 126 10.48 38.96 27.09
CA VAL A 126 10.33 38.59 28.50
C VAL A 126 11.65 38.06 29.09
N LYS A 127 12.45 37.31 28.33
CA LYS A 127 13.76 36.84 28.79
C LYS A 127 14.73 37.99 28.98
N GLU A 128 14.77 38.93 28.03
CA GLU A 128 15.62 40.13 28.11
C GLU A 128 15.29 40.95 29.36
N HIS A 129 13.99 41.15 29.65
CA HIS A 129 13.59 41.90 30.84
C HIS A 129 13.88 41.18 32.18
N ASN A 130 13.93 39.84 32.20
CA ASN A 130 14.30 39.07 33.41
C ASN A 130 15.83 38.91 33.59
N LEU A 131 16.64 39.43 32.66
CA LEU A 131 18.11 39.40 32.72
C LEU A 131 18.73 40.74 33.18
N GLU A 132 17.92 41.78 33.40
CA GLU A 132 18.26 43.03 34.11
C GLU A 132 17.80 42.98 35.58
#